data_AF-A0A962UKP0-F1
#
_entry.id   AF-A0A962UKP0-F1
#
_cell.length_a   1.000
_cell.length_b   1.000
_cell.length_c   1.000
_cell.angle_alpha   90.00
_cell.angle_beta   90.00
_cell.angle_gamma   90.00
#
_symmetry.space_group_name_H-M   'P 1'
#
loop_
_entity.id
_entity.type
_entity.pdbx_description
1 polymer ?
#
loop_
_entity_poly.entity_id
_entity_poly.type
_entity_poly.pdbx_seq_one_letter_code
_entity_poly.pdbx_strand_id
1 'polypeptide(L)'
;MPRMLSKSQVLASRQCQRRLWLEVNHPELRDLDNAMLQRLREGRRLEAVAHDLYPGGVLIDRDTPVHEALQETAIHLQRTPRTPLFEATFSAHQ
;
A
#
# COMPACT_ATOMS: atom_id res chain seq x y z
N MET A 1 -3.79 19.03 12.77
CA MET A 1 -2.64 18.23 12.31
C MET A 1 -2.77 18.01 10.81
N PRO A 2 -1.72 18.18 9.99
CA PRO A 2 -1.80 17.85 8.58
C PRO A 2 -2.04 16.34 8.44
N ARG A 3 -3.11 15.96 7.73
CA ARG A 3 -3.46 14.56 7.50
C ARG A 3 -2.54 14.03 6.40
N MET A 4 -1.81 12.94 6.66
CA MET A 4 -1.03 12.25 5.62
C MET A 4 -1.97 11.76 4.52
N LEU A 5 -1.62 12.05 3.27
CA LEU A 5 -2.37 11.55 2.11
C LEU A 5 -1.88 10.16 1.74
N SER A 6 -2.82 9.22 1.62
CA SER A 6 -2.54 7.90 1.04
C SER A 6 -2.15 8.00 -0.43
N LYS A 7 -1.51 6.94 -0.96
CA LYS A 7 -1.20 6.82 -2.39
C LYS A 7 -2.43 7.07 -3.28
N SER A 8 -3.58 6.49 -2.93
CA SER A 8 -4.82 6.68 -3.71
C SER A 8 -5.29 8.14 -3.70
N GLN A 9 -5.16 8.84 -2.58
CA GLN A 9 -5.53 10.26 -2.47
C GLN A 9 -4.60 11.16 -3.28
N VAL A 10 -3.29 10.88 -3.26
CA VAL A 10 -2.33 11.59 -4.13
C VAL A 10 -2.67 11.36 -5.60
N LEU A 11 -2.99 10.13 -6.00
CA LEU A 11 -3.41 9.85 -7.37
C LEU A 11 -4.74 10.52 -7.74
N ALA A 12 -5.69 10.57 -6.81
CA ALA A 12 -6.96 11.26 -7.00
C ALA A 12 -6.76 12.76 -7.27
N SER A 13 -5.85 13.41 -6.54
CA SER A 13 -5.54 14.84 -6.72
C SER A 13 -4.97 15.15 -8.09
N ARG A 14 -4.14 14.25 -8.65
CA ARG A 14 -3.58 14.37 -10.00
C ARG A 14 -4.62 14.27 -11.10
N GLN A 15 -5.71 13.55 -10.88
CA GLN A 15 -6.83 13.48 -11.81
C GLN A 15 -7.75 14.69 -11.66
N CYS A 16 -8.10 15.03 -10.42
CA CYS A 16 -8.95 16.16 -10.09
C CYS A 16 -8.75 16.57 -8.62
N GLN A 17 -8.37 17.82 -8.38
CA GLN A 17 -8.16 18.33 -7.02
C GLN A 17 -9.46 18.30 -6.18
N ARG A 18 -10.62 18.54 -6.80
CA ARG A 18 -11.93 18.42 -6.12
C ARG A 18 -12.21 16.99 -5.65
N ARG A 19 -11.76 15.98 -6.41
CA ARG A 19 -11.88 14.58 -6.02
C ARG A 19 -11.10 14.28 -4.73
N LEU A 20 -9.86 14.75 -4.63
CA LEU A 20 -9.08 14.65 -3.38
C LEU A 20 -9.85 15.27 -2.21
N TRP A 21 -10.36 16.48 -2.39
CA TRP A 21 -11.09 17.17 -1.33
C TRP A 21 -12.31 16.37 -0.85
N LEU A 22 -13.09 15.80 -1.78
CA LEU A 22 -14.23 14.93 -1.45
C LEU A 22 -13.79 13.64 -0.76
N GLU A 23 -12.75 12.95 -1.25
CA GLU A 23 -12.27 11.72 -0.62
C GLU A 23 -11.75 11.92 0.81
N VAL A 24 -11.26 13.12 1.15
CA VAL A 24 -10.74 13.45 2.48
C VAL A 24 -11.86 13.93 3.43
N ASN A 25 -12.72 14.82 2.96
CA ASN A 25 -13.70 15.53 3.79
C ASN A 25 -15.10 14.92 3.75
N HIS A 26 -15.43 14.19 2.69
CA HIS A 26 -16.73 13.57 2.45
C HIS A 26 -16.58 12.12 1.92
N PRO A 27 -15.90 11.23 2.65
CA PRO A 27 -15.67 9.85 2.20
C PRO A 27 -16.97 9.07 1.95
N GLU A 28 -18.08 9.45 2.58
CA GLU A 28 -19.42 8.90 2.38
C GLU A 28 -19.97 9.13 0.97
N LEU A 29 -19.50 10.16 0.26
CA LEU A 29 -19.90 10.44 -1.12
C LEU A 29 -19.12 9.62 -2.15
N ARG A 30 -18.20 8.76 -1.70
CA ARG A 30 -17.39 7.94 -2.59
C ARG A 30 -18.24 6.84 -3.22
N ASP A 31 -18.38 6.91 -4.55
CA ASP A 31 -18.94 5.82 -5.32
C ASP A 31 -17.85 4.80 -5.66
N LEU A 32 -18.06 3.55 -5.24
CA LEU A 32 -17.15 2.44 -5.51
C LEU A 32 -17.75 1.60 -6.64
N ASP A 33 -17.37 1.94 -7.86
CA ASP A 33 -17.73 1.17 -9.05
C ASP A 33 -17.40 -0.32 -8.88
N ASN A 34 -18.35 -1.18 -9.23
CA ASN A 34 -18.20 -2.63 -9.16
C ASN A 34 -16.99 -3.11 -9.98
N ALA A 35 -16.74 -2.53 -11.16
CA ALA A 35 -15.59 -2.92 -11.96
C ALA A 35 -14.26 -2.55 -11.27
N MET A 36 -14.21 -1.42 -10.56
CA MET A 36 -13.07 -1.07 -9.70
C MET A 36 -12.89 -2.08 -8.56
N LEU A 37 -13.96 -2.44 -7.86
CA LEU A 37 -13.90 -3.42 -6.77
C LEU A 37 -13.41 -4.79 -7.25
N GLN A 38 -13.83 -5.23 -8.43
CA GLN A 38 -13.35 -6.48 -9.01
C GLN A 38 -11.85 -6.44 -9.31
N ARG A 39 -11.34 -5.34 -9.89
CA ARG A 39 -9.88 -5.18 -10.11
C ARG A 39 -9.08 -5.26 -8.81
N LEU A 40 -9.59 -4.67 -7.72
CA LEU A 40 -8.96 -4.76 -6.39
C LEU A 40 -8.98 -6.19 -5.83
N ARG A 41 -10.07 -6.95 -6.06
CA ARG A 41 -10.16 -8.36 -5.64
C ARG A 41 -9.18 -9.24 -6.40
N GLU A 42 -9.08 -9.05 -7.72
CA GLU A 42 -8.09 -9.77 -8.54
C GLU A 42 -6.65 -9.44 -8.11
N GLY A 43 -6.38 -8.19 -7.74
CA GLY A 43 -5.10 -7.81 -7.14
C GLY A 43 -4.77 -8.59 -5.86
N ARG A 44 -5.71 -8.72 -4.92
CA ARG A 44 -5.52 -9.53 -3.71
C ARG A 44 -5.34 -11.02 -4.01
N ARG A 45 -6.02 -11.53 -5.03
CA ARG A 45 -5.84 -12.91 -5.49
C ARG A 45 -4.43 -13.13 -6.04
N LEU A 46 -3.92 -12.17 -6.80
CA LEU A 46 -2.55 -12.20 -7.29
C LEU A 46 -1.54 -12.15 -6.13
N GLU A 47 -1.78 -11.30 -5.12
CA GLU A 47 -0.96 -11.28 -3.89
C GLU A 47 -0.91 -12.68 -3.28
N ALA A 48 -2.04 -13.32 -3.01
CA ALA A 48 -2.08 -14.67 -2.45
C ALA A 48 -1.27 -15.70 -3.29
N VAL A 49 -1.38 -15.66 -4.62
CA VAL A 49 -0.57 -16.52 -5.51
C VAL A 49 0.92 -16.23 -5.37
N ALA A 50 1.31 -14.95 -5.23
CA ALA A 50 2.71 -14.60 -5.02
C ALA A 50 3.25 -15.16 -3.69
N HIS A 51 2.45 -15.14 -2.63
CA HIS A 51 2.80 -15.77 -1.35
C HIS A 51 2.99 -17.29 -1.50
N ASP A 52 2.09 -17.98 -2.23
CA ASP A 52 2.20 -19.42 -2.46
C ASP A 52 3.44 -19.80 -3.29
N LEU A 53 3.83 -18.96 -4.26
CA LEU A 53 5.01 -19.18 -5.10
C LEU A 53 6.34 -18.97 -4.35
N TYR A 54 6.33 -18.16 -3.29
CA TYR A 54 7.50 -17.85 -2.48
C TYR A 54 7.23 -18.09 -0.99
N PRO A 55 7.12 -19.36 -0.56
CA PRO A 55 6.74 -19.71 0.81
C PRO A 55 7.76 -19.29 1.88
N GLY A 56 9.00 -18.99 1.47
CA GLY A 56 10.04 -18.42 2.34
C GLY A 56 10.08 -16.89 2.36
N GLY A 57 9.19 -16.22 1.64
CA GLY A 57 9.09 -14.77 1.63
C GLY A 57 8.58 -14.21 2.96
N VAL A 58 8.94 -12.97 3.25
CA VAL A 58 8.53 -12.26 4.47
C VAL A 58 7.48 -11.22 4.11
N LEU A 59 6.35 -11.26 4.81
CA LEU A 59 5.34 -10.21 4.75
C LEU A 59 5.63 -9.16 5.81
N ILE A 60 5.80 -7.92 5.38
CA ILE A 60 5.81 -6.77 6.27
C ILE A 60 4.37 -6.27 6.35
N ASP A 61 3.73 -6.35 7.52
CA ASP A 61 2.30 -6.08 7.63
C ASP A 61 1.96 -4.62 7.23
N ARG A 62 0.86 -4.44 6.49
CA ARG A 62 0.38 -3.12 6.05
C ARG A 62 -0.13 -2.27 7.22
N ASP A 63 -0.53 -2.92 8.32
CA ASP A 63 -1.01 -2.26 9.52
C ASP A 63 0.14 -1.85 10.47
N THR A 64 1.37 -2.30 10.19
CA THR A 64 2.57 -1.87 10.92
C THR A 64 2.79 -0.36 10.74
N PRO A 65 3.09 0.39 11.82
CA PRO A 65 3.45 1.80 11.71
C PRO A 65 4.59 2.01 10.70
N VAL A 66 4.46 3.01 9.83
CA VAL A 66 5.40 3.24 8.69
C VAL A 66 6.88 3.23 9.13
N HIS A 67 7.19 3.82 10.28
CA HIS A 67 8.56 3.86 10.80
C HIS A 67 9.11 2.46 11.16
N GLU A 68 8.29 1.58 11.71
CA GLU A 68 8.64 0.18 12.01
C GLU A 68 8.78 -0.63 10.72
N ALA A 69 7.85 -0.44 9.77
CA ALA A 69 7.91 -1.12 8.47
C ALA A 69 9.18 -0.76 7.67
N LEU A 70 9.64 0.51 7.75
CA LEU A 70 10.92 0.95 7.19
C LEU A 70 12.11 0.24 7.83
N GLN A 71 12.11 0.13 9.17
CA GLN A 71 13.16 -0.57 9.91
C GLN A 71 13.19 -2.07 9.59
N GLU A 72 12.03 -2.72 9.58
CA GLU A 72 11.88 -4.13 9.24
C GLU A 72 12.38 -4.42 7.82
N THR A 73 11.96 -3.61 6.84
CA THR A 73 12.44 -3.69 5.45
C THR A 73 13.97 -3.61 5.40
N ALA A 74 14.57 -2.62 6.07
CA ALA A 74 16.01 -2.44 6.09
C ALA A 74 16.76 -3.63 6.73
N ILE A 75 16.25 -4.18 7.83
CA ILE A 75 16.82 -5.35 8.51
C ILE A 75 16.83 -6.56 7.58
N HIS A 76 15.72 -6.84 6.90
CA HIS A 76 15.62 -7.98 5.99
C HIS A 76 16.52 -7.84 4.76
N LEU A 77 16.62 -6.63 4.20
CA LEU A 77 17.53 -6.37 3.08
C LEU A 77 19.00 -6.55 3.46
N GLN A 78 19.39 -6.21 4.69
CA GLN A 78 20.77 -6.37 5.18
C GLN A 78 21.11 -7.83 5.53
N ARG A 79 20.21 -8.53 6.21
CA ARG A 79 20.48 -9.88 6.74
C ARG A 79 20.23 -10.99 5.72
N THR A 80 19.21 -10.82 4.87
CA THR A 80 18.73 -11.87 3.97
C THR A 80 18.37 -11.29 2.60
N PRO A 81 19.33 -10.73 1.84
CA PRO A 81 19.09 -9.89 0.65
C PRO A 81 18.38 -10.59 -0.52
N ARG A 82 18.28 -11.93 -0.49
CA ARG A 82 17.61 -12.73 -1.54
C ARG A 82 16.22 -13.22 -1.14
N THR A 83 15.76 -12.92 0.08
CA THR A 83 14.42 -13.32 0.52
C THR A 83 13.40 -12.35 -0.06
N PRO A 84 12.36 -12.83 -0.76
CA PRO A 84 11.27 -11.97 -1.22
C PRO A 84 10.62 -11.26 -0.05
N LEU A 85 10.45 -9.94 -0.16
CA LEU A 85 9.74 -9.13 0.82
C LEU A 85 8.43 -8.64 0.19
N PHE A 86 7.31 -9.04 0.78
CA PHE A 86 5.99 -8.55 0.43
C PHE A 86 5.71 -7.29 1.24
N GLU A 87 5.15 -6.28 0.59
CA GLU A 87 4.83 -4.98 1.20
C GLU A 87 6.03 -4.23 1.83
N ALA A 88 7.22 -4.48 1.28
CA ALA A 88 8.42 -3.73 1.63
C ALA A 88 8.19 -2.21 1.52
N THR A 89 8.63 -1.49 2.55
CA THR A 89 8.40 -0.06 2.70
C THR A 89 9.71 0.71 2.53
N PHE A 90 9.67 1.77 1.74
CA PHE A 90 10.81 2.63 1.44
C PHE A 90 10.44 4.10 1.60
N SER A 91 11.42 4.91 1.99
CA SER A 91 11.31 6.36 2.08
C SER A 91 12.38 7.02 1.23
N ALA A 92 12.00 8.07 0.49
CA ALA A 92 12.93 8.95 -0.22
C ALA A 92 13.45 10.09 0.66
N HIS A 93 12.93 10.24 1.88
CA HIS A 93 13.40 11.20 2.88
C HIS A 93 14.13 10.41 3.95
N GLN A 94 15.45 10.61 4.03
CA GLN A 94 16.30 10.21 5.15
C GLN A 94 16.45 11.40 6.08
#